data_AF-D6TVY9-F1
#
_entry.id   AF-D6TVY9-F1
#
_cell.length_a   1.000
_cell.length_b   1.000
_cell.length_c   1.000
_cell.angle_alpha   90.00
_cell.angle_beta   90.00
_cell.angle_gamma   90.00
#
_symmetry.space_group_name_H-M   'P 1'
#
loop_
_entity.id
_entity.type
_entity.pdbx_description
1 polymer ?
#
loop_
_entity_poly.entity_id
_entity_poly.type
_entity_poly.pdbx_seq_one_letter_code
_entity_poly.pdbx_strand_id
1 'polypeptide(L)'
;MECLSCLSLSGERSISPGPIVYEGTYWVVDHAYPTIHLGWLVILTKRHVEALHELSREEFLELAEIQYRLAQTMHLDSSVQKEYLMCFAEGKGFPHVHIHMVPKSADLPAEHKGPRIFERLKADEEHPIIPADELTAFCEEFTRKLSAIK
;
A
#
# COMPACT_ATOMS: atom_id res chain seq x y z
N MET A 1 -16.98 -1.72 14.83
CA MET A 1 -16.90 -2.00 13.38
C MET A 1 -15.89 -3.13 13.22
N GLU A 2 -16.20 -4.22 12.51
CA GLU A 2 -15.28 -5.38 12.39
C GLU A 2 -14.24 -5.23 11.26
N CYS A 3 -14.16 -4.05 10.63
CA CYS A 3 -13.19 -3.76 9.56
C CYS A 3 -11.80 -3.46 10.14
N LEU A 4 -10.83 -4.32 9.86
CA LEU A 4 -9.45 -4.21 10.36
C LEU A 4 -8.78 -2.91 9.91
N SER A 5 -9.05 -2.45 8.69
CA SER A 5 -8.51 -1.17 8.24
C SER A 5 -9.08 0.02 8.99
N CYS A 6 -10.37 0.01 9.32
CA CYS A 6 -10.94 1.08 10.14
C CYS A 6 -10.36 1.07 11.56
N LEU A 7 -10.10 -0.11 12.13
CA LEU A 7 -9.41 -0.24 13.42
C LEU A 7 -7.96 0.26 13.34
N SER A 8 -7.28 0.05 12.21
CA SER A 8 -5.93 0.59 11.98
C SER A 8 -5.95 2.10 11.85
N LEU A 9 -6.86 2.64 11.04
CA LEU A 9 -7.01 4.08 10.81
C LEU A 9 -7.44 4.85 12.06
N SER A 10 -8.23 4.24 12.95
CA SER A 10 -8.62 4.84 14.23
C SER A 10 -7.52 4.78 15.29
N GLY A 11 -6.45 4.02 15.04
CA GLY A 11 -5.40 3.73 16.02
C GLY A 11 -5.79 2.68 17.08
N GLU A 12 -6.98 2.09 16.99
CA GLU A 12 -7.42 1.04 17.92
C GLU A 12 -6.60 -0.25 17.75
N ARG A 13 -6.19 -0.56 16.50
CA ARG A 13 -5.35 -1.71 16.18
C ARG A 13 -4.48 -1.46 14.95
N SER A 14 -3.26 -1.01 15.16
CA SER A 14 -2.29 -0.83 14.07
C SER A 14 -1.98 -2.15 13.37
N ILE A 15 -1.96 -2.14 12.03
CA ILE A 15 -1.57 -3.29 11.21
C ILE A 15 -0.09 -3.19 10.84
N SER A 16 0.31 -2.06 10.24
CA SER A 16 1.70 -1.78 9.89
C SER A 16 2.49 -1.41 11.15
N PRO A 17 3.73 -1.92 11.31
CA PRO A 17 4.62 -1.48 12.38
C PRO A 17 5.35 -0.17 12.02
N GLY A 18 5.32 0.25 10.75
CA GLY A 18 5.97 1.48 10.28
C GLY A 18 5.06 2.71 10.38
N PRO A 19 5.62 3.92 10.23
CA PRO A 19 4.83 5.14 10.14
C PRO A 19 4.03 5.18 8.84
N ILE A 20 2.91 5.90 8.88
CA ILE A 20 2.12 6.26 7.69
C ILE A 20 3.01 7.00 6.69
N VAL A 21 2.96 6.58 5.43
CA VAL A 21 3.77 7.15 4.32
C VAL A 21 3.19 8.48 3.83
N TYR A 22 1.87 8.59 3.81
CA TYR A 22 1.17 9.81 3.41
C TYR A 22 -0.20 9.89 4.06
N GLU A 23 -0.58 11.07 4.50
CA GLU A 23 -1.92 11.35 5.01
C GLU A 23 -2.53 12.53 4.24
N GLY A 24 -3.59 12.26 3.50
CA GLY A 24 -4.36 13.23 2.75
C GLY A 24 -5.66 13.63 3.46
N THR A 25 -6.55 14.28 2.71
CA THR A 25 -7.88 14.67 3.17
C THR A 25 -8.81 13.47 3.30
N TYR A 26 -8.87 12.62 2.27
CA TYR A 26 -9.76 11.46 2.18
C TYR A 26 -9.03 10.12 2.28
N TRP A 27 -7.72 10.12 2.06
CA TRP A 27 -6.92 8.88 1.95
C TRP A 27 -5.73 8.87 2.92
N VAL A 28 -5.30 7.66 3.26
CA VAL A 28 -4.05 7.37 3.97
C VAL A 28 -3.25 6.37 3.12
N VAL A 29 -1.94 6.53 3.05
CA VAL A 29 -1.04 5.55 2.44
C VAL A 29 -0.20 4.92 3.55
N ASP A 30 -0.28 3.61 3.66
CA ASP A 30 0.50 2.80 4.59
C ASP A 30 1.26 1.70 3.83
N HIS A 31 2.22 1.07 4.48
CA HIS A 31 2.85 -0.14 3.99
C HIS A 31 2.02 -1.36 4.37
N ALA A 32 1.82 -2.29 3.43
CA ALA A 32 1.14 -3.55 3.72
C ALA A 32 1.94 -4.36 4.74
N TYR A 33 1.23 -4.98 5.69
CA TYR A 33 1.86 -5.87 6.66
C TYR A 33 0.86 -6.95 7.11
N PRO A 34 1.30 -8.19 7.36
CA PRO A 34 2.63 -8.74 7.07
C PRO A 34 2.85 -8.93 5.55
N THR A 35 4.11 -8.89 5.11
CA THR A 35 4.49 -9.16 3.72
C THR A 35 5.97 -9.53 3.61
N ILE A 36 6.34 -10.20 2.52
CA ILE A 36 7.72 -10.48 2.10
C ILE A 36 8.18 -9.55 0.95
N HIS A 37 7.41 -8.49 0.67
CA HIS A 37 7.65 -7.57 -0.44
C HIS A 37 7.75 -6.12 0.03
N LEU A 38 8.97 -5.61 0.12
CA LEU A 38 9.23 -4.25 0.59
C LEU A 38 8.74 -3.25 -0.45
N GLY A 39 8.11 -2.18 0.01
CA GLY A 39 7.48 -1.18 -0.83
C GLY A 39 6.07 -1.53 -1.32
N TRP A 40 5.46 -2.61 -0.82
CA TRP A 40 4.03 -2.83 -1.04
C TRP A 40 3.23 -1.78 -0.27
N LEU A 41 2.69 -0.78 -0.98
CA LEU A 41 1.85 0.26 -0.39
C LEU A 41 0.37 -0.05 -0.55
N VAL A 42 -0.43 0.40 0.42
CA VAL A 42 -1.90 0.37 0.39
C VAL A 42 -2.45 1.78 0.60
N ILE A 43 -3.31 2.21 -0.31
CA ILE A 43 -4.02 3.49 -0.26
C ILE A 43 -5.41 3.21 0.29
N LEU A 44 -5.69 3.69 1.50
CA LEU A 44 -6.86 3.37 2.31
C LEU A 44 -7.80 4.58 2.37
N THR A 45 -9.10 4.39 2.14
CA THR A 45 -10.07 5.46 2.43
C THR A 45 -10.15 5.69 3.94
N LYS A 46 -10.14 6.96 4.37
CA LYS A 46 -10.27 7.33 5.80
C LYS A 46 -11.64 6.95 6.36
N ARG A 47 -12.71 7.23 5.60
CA ARG A 47 -14.06 6.77 5.94
C ARG A 47 -14.25 5.32 5.49
N HIS A 48 -15.14 4.60 6.18
CA HIS A 48 -15.59 3.29 5.72
C HIS A 48 -16.46 3.45 4.47
N VAL A 49 -16.07 2.77 3.41
CA VAL A 49 -16.78 2.68 2.12
C VAL A 49 -16.35 1.38 1.48
N GLU A 50 -17.29 0.63 0.91
CA GLU A 50 -17.01 -0.75 0.45
C GLU A 50 -16.85 -0.81 -1.06
N ALA A 51 -17.45 0.13 -1.80
CA ALA A 51 -17.42 0.13 -3.26
C ALA A 51 -16.95 1.45 -3.87
N LEU A 52 -16.22 1.36 -4.98
CA LEU A 52 -15.67 2.52 -5.69
C LEU A 52 -16.75 3.49 -6.21
N HIS A 53 -17.95 3.01 -6.53
CA HIS A 53 -19.04 3.86 -7.02
C HIS A 53 -19.69 4.72 -5.92
N GLU A 54 -19.33 4.50 -4.66
CA GLU A 54 -19.76 5.30 -3.51
C GLU A 54 -18.78 6.42 -3.17
N LEU A 55 -17.65 6.50 -3.89
CA LEU A 55 -16.67 7.57 -3.74
C LEU A 55 -17.14 8.85 -4.42
N SER A 56 -16.83 9.99 -3.82
CA SER A 56 -17.06 11.29 -4.43
C SER A 56 -16.04 11.56 -5.54
N ARG A 57 -16.31 12.60 -6.34
CA ARG A 57 -15.37 13.08 -7.35
C ARG A 57 -14.07 13.57 -6.72
N GLU A 58 -14.15 14.25 -5.59
CA GLU A 58 -13.02 14.79 -4.84
C GLU A 58 -12.13 13.67 -4.28
N GLU A 59 -12.74 12.59 -3.78
CA GLU A 59 -12.02 11.38 -3.35
C GLU A 59 -11.25 10.76 -4.52
N PHE A 60 -11.85 10.68 -5.71
CA PHE A 60 -11.14 10.19 -6.91
C PHE A 60 -10.02 11.12 -7.39
N LEU A 61 -10.21 12.44 -7.31
CA LEU A 61 -9.18 13.41 -7.70
C LEU A 61 -7.96 13.32 -6.79
N GLU A 62 -8.17 13.24 -5.47
CA GLU A 62 -7.06 13.04 -4.53
C GLU A 62 -6.38 11.68 -4.74
N LEU A 63 -7.15 10.62 -5.00
CA LEU A 63 -6.59 9.29 -5.30
C LEU A 63 -5.68 9.32 -6.53
N ALA A 64 -6.08 10.01 -7.60
CA ALA A 64 -5.28 10.13 -8.82
C ALA A 64 -3.94 10.85 -8.56
N GLU A 65 -3.97 11.91 -7.75
CA GLU A 65 -2.78 12.67 -7.35
C GLU A 65 -1.83 11.80 -6.51
N ILE A 66 -2.38 11.04 -5.53
CA ILE A 66 -1.59 10.10 -4.73
C ILE A 66 -0.93 9.05 -5.63
N GLN A 67 -1.69 8.43 -6.54
CA GLN A 67 -1.16 7.40 -7.44
C GLN A 67 -0.04 7.95 -8.34
N TYR A 68 -0.20 9.16 -8.87
CA TYR A 68 0.86 9.83 -9.63
C TYR A 68 2.13 9.99 -8.79
N ARG A 69 2.01 10.59 -7.59
CA ARG A 69 3.16 10.88 -6.74
C ARG A 69 3.86 9.61 -6.26
N LEU A 70 3.11 8.57 -5.92
CA LEU A 70 3.66 7.26 -5.56
C LEU A 70 4.40 6.61 -6.73
N ALA A 71 3.85 6.66 -7.96
CA ALA A 71 4.53 6.11 -9.14
C ALA A 71 5.86 6.82 -9.40
N GLN A 72 5.87 8.16 -9.37
CA GLN A 72 7.10 8.93 -9.53
C GLN A 72 8.12 8.62 -8.44
N THR A 73 7.67 8.45 -7.19
CA THR A 73 8.56 8.12 -6.06
C THR A 73 9.16 6.73 -6.18
N MET A 74 8.35 5.73 -6.55
CA MET A 74 8.82 4.35 -6.80
C MET A 74 9.84 4.31 -7.93
N HIS A 75 9.63 5.09 -8.99
CA HIS A 75 10.54 5.16 -10.13
C HIS A 75 11.95 5.71 -9.80
N LEU A 76 12.12 6.39 -8.67
CA LEU A 76 13.44 6.85 -8.22
C LEU A 76 14.37 5.67 -7.83
N ASP A 77 13.81 4.49 -7.55
CA ASP A 77 14.58 3.27 -7.34
C ASP A 77 14.81 2.57 -8.69
N SER A 78 16.08 2.48 -9.10
CA SER A 78 16.48 1.90 -10.38
C SER A 78 16.18 0.41 -10.52
N SER A 79 15.88 -0.29 -9.42
CA SER A 79 15.43 -1.68 -9.47
C SER A 79 13.98 -1.81 -9.92
N VAL A 80 13.17 -0.74 -9.81
CA VAL A 80 11.74 -0.74 -10.16
C VAL A 80 11.59 -0.60 -11.68
N GLN A 81 11.06 -1.65 -12.30
CA GLN A 81 10.79 -1.66 -13.75
C GLN A 81 9.40 -1.13 -14.08
N LYS A 82 8.43 -1.32 -13.18
CA LYS A 82 7.05 -0.85 -13.30
C LYS A 82 6.31 -0.99 -11.98
N GLU A 83 5.14 -0.40 -11.91
CA GLU A 83 4.23 -0.44 -10.76
C GLU A 83 2.98 -1.24 -11.14
N TYR A 84 2.46 -2.02 -10.19
CA TYR A 84 1.12 -2.60 -10.30
C TYR A 84 0.14 -1.84 -9.42
N LEU A 85 -1.08 -1.68 -9.92
CA LEU A 85 -2.19 -1.07 -9.21
C LEU A 85 -3.38 -2.03 -9.21
N MET A 86 -3.91 -2.37 -8.04
CA MET A 86 -5.03 -3.31 -7.92
C MET A 86 -6.00 -2.88 -6.81
N CYS A 87 -7.30 -2.93 -7.09
CA CYS A 87 -8.36 -2.70 -6.11
C CYS A 87 -9.33 -3.88 -6.16
N PHE A 88 -9.26 -4.75 -5.15
CA PHE A 88 -10.23 -5.83 -4.97
C PHE A 88 -11.16 -5.55 -3.79
N ALA A 89 -10.61 -5.07 -2.66
CA ALA A 89 -11.37 -4.65 -1.48
C ALA A 89 -12.29 -5.74 -0.85
N GLU A 90 -12.02 -7.01 -1.12
CA GLU A 90 -12.85 -8.16 -0.70
C GLU A 90 -12.13 -9.11 0.28
N GLY A 91 -10.96 -8.73 0.79
CA GLY A 91 -10.20 -9.54 1.74
C GLY A 91 -10.99 -9.75 3.05
N LYS A 92 -10.91 -10.95 3.64
CA LYS A 92 -11.57 -11.23 4.93
C LYS A 92 -11.07 -10.27 6.00
N GLY A 93 -11.98 -9.52 6.62
CA GLY A 93 -11.66 -8.48 7.61
C GLY A 93 -11.30 -7.12 7.00
N PHE A 94 -11.26 -7.02 5.68
CA PHE A 94 -10.95 -5.80 4.92
C PHE A 94 -12.07 -5.42 3.92
N PRO A 95 -13.37 -5.42 4.31
CA PRO A 95 -14.47 -5.03 3.42
C PRO A 95 -14.55 -3.51 3.31
N HIS A 96 -13.48 -2.87 2.83
CA HIS A 96 -13.41 -1.43 2.64
C HIS A 96 -12.47 -1.11 1.49
N VAL A 97 -12.68 0.03 0.82
CA VAL A 97 -11.87 0.42 -0.33
C VAL A 97 -10.42 0.63 0.10
N HIS A 98 -9.57 -0.21 -0.46
CA HIS A 98 -8.13 -0.07 -0.43
C HIS A 98 -7.54 -0.46 -1.77
N ILE A 99 -6.54 0.32 -2.20
CA ILE A 99 -5.86 0.13 -3.47
C ILE A 99 -4.42 -0.26 -3.18
N HIS A 100 -3.98 -1.40 -3.70
CA HIS A 100 -2.60 -1.83 -3.63
C HIS A 100 -1.79 -1.13 -4.72
N MET A 101 -0.62 -0.62 -4.35
CA MET A 101 0.37 -0.09 -5.28
C MET A 101 1.71 -0.76 -4.99
N VAL A 102 2.22 -1.52 -5.96
CA VAL A 102 3.33 -2.46 -5.73
C VAL A 102 4.45 -2.22 -6.74
N PRO A 103 5.69 -1.90 -6.30
CA PRO A 103 6.84 -1.81 -7.18
C PRO A 103 7.22 -3.20 -7.68
N LYS A 104 7.44 -3.35 -8.99
CA LYS A 104 7.85 -4.61 -9.60
C LYS A 104 9.23 -4.47 -10.22
N SER A 105 10.19 -5.22 -9.69
CA SER A 105 11.54 -5.28 -10.26
C SER A 105 11.59 -6.08 -11.55
N ALA A 106 12.61 -5.86 -12.39
CA ALA A 106 12.82 -6.64 -13.62
C ALA A 106 12.93 -8.15 -13.33
N ASP A 107 13.58 -8.49 -12.23
CA ASP A 107 13.93 -9.85 -11.81
C ASP A 107 12.81 -10.59 -11.07
N LEU A 108 11.64 -9.97 -10.88
CA LEU A 108 10.50 -10.64 -10.24
C LEU A 108 10.19 -11.97 -10.98
N PRO A 109 10.21 -13.13 -10.28
CA PRO A 109 9.95 -14.43 -10.87
C PRO A 109 8.61 -14.47 -11.61
N ALA A 110 8.55 -15.23 -12.70
CA ALA A 110 7.36 -15.28 -13.57
C ALA A 110 6.10 -15.76 -12.81
N GLU A 111 6.26 -16.65 -11.85
CA GLU A 111 5.20 -17.13 -10.96
C GLU A 111 4.60 -16.03 -10.09
N HIS A 112 5.32 -14.95 -9.77
CA HIS A 112 4.77 -13.83 -8.99
C HIS A 112 4.33 -12.63 -9.85
N LYS A 113 4.29 -12.74 -11.18
CA LYS A 113 3.87 -11.63 -12.05
C LYS A 113 2.34 -11.49 -12.12
N GLY A 114 1.88 -10.25 -12.28
CA GLY A 114 0.46 -9.91 -12.37
C GLY A 114 -0.28 -10.22 -11.06
N PRO A 115 -1.50 -10.76 -11.09
CA PRO A 115 -2.30 -10.99 -9.88
C PRO A 115 -1.65 -11.99 -8.90
N ARG A 116 -0.71 -12.83 -9.36
CA ARG A 116 0.02 -13.76 -8.47
C ARG A 116 1.00 -13.05 -7.53
N ILE A 117 1.26 -11.75 -7.70
CA ILE A 117 2.10 -10.99 -6.77
C ILE A 117 1.55 -11.02 -5.33
N PHE A 118 0.23 -11.20 -5.16
CA PHE A 118 -0.42 -11.37 -3.85
C PHE A 118 0.06 -12.58 -3.04
N GLU A 119 0.72 -13.55 -3.67
CA GLU A 119 1.42 -14.61 -2.94
C GLU A 119 2.51 -14.03 -2.02
N ARG A 120 3.10 -12.88 -2.39
CA ARG A 120 4.11 -12.19 -1.57
C ARG A 120 3.55 -11.45 -0.35
N LEU A 121 2.24 -11.46 -0.12
CA LEU A 121 1.66 -11.07 1.17
C LEU A 121 1.71 -12.22 2.19
N LYS A 122 2.03 -13.43 1.75
CA LYS A 122 2.15 -14.61 2.61
C LYS A 122 3.64 -14.84 2.89
N ALA A 123 3.98 -14.93 4.16
CA ALA A 123 5.31 -15.34 4.61
C ALA A 123 5.29 -16.83 4.97
N ASP A 124 6.46 -17.45 4.84
CA ASP A 124 6.73 -18.84 5.23
C ASP A 124 8.15 -18.96 5.82
N GLU A 125 8.63 -20.19 6.04
CA GLU A 125 9.95 -20.44 6.61
C GLU A 125 11.10 -20.01 5.68
N GLU A 126 10.90 -20.10 4.36
CA GLU A 126 11.90 -19.74 3.34
C GLU A 126 11.86 -18.24 3.03
N HIS A 127 10.68 -17.63 3.16
CA HIS A 127 10.41 -16.22 2.90
C HIS A 127 9.81 -15.58 4.16
N PRO A 128 10.64 -15.17 5.13
CA PRO A 128 10.17 -14.57 6.36
C PRO A 128 9.58 -13.17 6.11
N ILE A 129 8.67 -12.77 7.00
CA ILE A 129 8.10 -11.41 7.03
C ILE A 129 9.24 -10.40 7.11
N ILE A 130 9.09 -9.27 6.41
CA ILE A 130 10.03 -8.15 6.50
C ILE A 130 10.16 -7.68 7.96
N PRO A 131 11.39 -7.56 8.50
CA PRO A 131 11.63 -7.02 9.83
C PRO A 131 11.01 -5.62 10.02
N ALA A 132 10.46 -5.37 11.21
CA ALA A 132 9.76 -4.12 11.50
C ALA A 132 10.65 -2.87 11.38
N ASP A 133 11.93 -2.99 11.72
CA ASP A 133 12.93 -1.93 11.58
C ASP A 133 13.28 -1.65 10.12
N GLU A 134 13.39 -2.68 9.28
CA GLU A 134 13.57 -2.54 7.83
C GLU A 134 12.38 -1.84 7.18
N LEU A 135 11.16 -2.27 7.53
CA LEU A 135 9.92 -1.63 7.05
C LEU A 135 9.82 -0.17 7.50
N THR A 136 10.15 0.11 8.76
CA THR A 136 10.14 1.48 9.31
C THR A 136 11.12 2.38 8.55
N ALA A 137 12.36 1.91 8.37
CA ALA A 137 13.38 2.66 7.63
C ALA A 137 12.96 2.92 6.18
N PHE A 138 12.32 1.94 5.54
CA PHE A 138 11.73 2.12 4.21
C PHE A 138 10.66 3.21 4.22
N CYS A 139 9.67 3.15 5.13
CA CYS A 139 8.58 4.13 5.18
C CYS A 139 9.11 5.55 5.38
N GLU A 140 10.07 5.76 6.30
CA GLU A 140 10.67 7.07 6.55
C GLU A 140 11.39 7.62 5.31
N GLU A 141 12.22 6.81 4.66
CA GLU A 141 12.96 7.24 3.47
C GLU A 141 12.01 7.48 2.28
N PHE A 142 11.04 6.61 2.08
CA PHE A 142 10.04 6.76 1.03
C PHE A 142 9.22 8.04 1.24
N THR A 143 8.83 8.35 2.49
CA THR A 143 8.12 9.58 2.85
C THR A 143 8.94 10.83 2.52
N ARG A 144 10.25 10.81 2.83
CA ARG A 144 11.16 11.91 2.44
C ARG A 144 11.16 12.13 0.93
N LYS A 145 11.31 11.06 0.14
CA LYS A 145 11.30 11.16 -1.33
C LYS A 145 9.96 11.65 -1.88
N LEU A 146 8.85 11.12 -1.35
CA LEU A 146 7.49 11.48 -1.75
C LEU A 146 7.20 12.97 -1.51
N SER A 147 7.75 13.55 -0.44
CA SER A 147 7.60 14.99 -0.13
C SER A 147 8.27 15.91 -1.16
N ALA A 148 9.24 15.39 -1.94
CA ALA A 148 9.92 16.13 -3.00
C ALA A 148 9.19 16.06 -4.36
N ILE A 149 8.23 15.13 -4.52
CA ILE A 149 7.40 15.03 -5.72
C ILE A 149 6.25 16.04 -5.63
N LYS A 150 6.20 16.94 -6.63
CA LYS A 150 5.20 18.00 -6.77
C LYS A 150 3.95 17.54 -7.49
#